data_AF-A0A846X1Q5-F1
#
_entry.id   AF-A0A846X1Q5-F1
#
_cell.length_a   1.000
_cell.length_b   1.000
_cell.length_c   1.000
_cell.angle_alpha   90.00
_cell.angle_beta   90.00
_cell.angle_gamma   90.00
#
_symmetry.space_group_name_H-M   'P 1'
#
loop_
_entity.id
_entity.type
_entity.pdbx_description
1 polymer ?
#
loop_
_entity_poly.entity_id
_entity_poly.type
_entity_poly.pdbx_seq_one_letter_code
_entity_poly.pdbx_strand_id
1 'polypeptide(L)'
;MTRPEEPTWDDAPSGYRRAEIVTTIGHGDEAFRRAAHDVLRWVVKTRSGFTVSTDEPVSSGQRLTVTARVAGVTVREPVEVLGVVDSARRAGFNYRTLPGHPRVRRTRRAPR
;
A
#
# COMPACT_ATOMS: atom_id res chain seq x y z
N MET A 1 -12.14 -9.35 -0.70
CA MET A 1 -10.77 -8.78 -0.75
C MET A 1 -10.75 -7.80 -1.91
N THR A 2 -10.07 -6.66 -1.78
CA THR A 2 -10.11 -5.58 -2.79
C THR A 2 -9.65 -6.08 -4.15
N ARG A 3 -10.38 -5.74 -5.21
CA ARG A 3 -10.07 -6.06 -6.62
C ARG A 3 -9.76 -4.78 -7.37
N PRO A 4 -8.48 -4.47 -7.67
CA PRO A 4 -8.09 -3.17 -8.22
C PRO A 4 -8.71 -2.87 -9.61
N GLU A 5 -9.10 -3.90 -10.35
CA GLU A 5 -9.79 -3.83 -11.65
C GLU A 5 -11.25 -3.37 -11.54
N GLU A 6 -11.91 -3.61 -10.40
CA GLU A 6 -13.33 -3.30 -10.24
C GLU A 6 -13.56 -1.80 -9.96
N PRO A 7 -14.55 -1.17 -10.62
CA PRO A 7 -14.85 0.24 -10.44
C PRO A 7 -15.50 0.55 -9.09
N THR A 8 -16.22 -0.43 -8.56
CA THR A 8 -16.89 -0.40 -7.26
C THR A 8 -16.41 -1.60 -6.48
N TRP A 9 -15.99 -1.40 -5.24
CA TRP A 9 -15.65 -2.50 -4.37
C TRP A 9 -16.88 -2.88 -3.54
N ASP A 10 -17.09 -4.18 -3.32
CA ASP A 10 -18.17 -4.71 -2.50
C ASP A 10 -17.97 -4.38 -1.00
N ASP A 11 -19.01 -4.61 -0.20
CA ASP A 11 -18.99 -4.43 1.25
C ASP A 11 -17.85 -5.21 1.92
N ALA A 12 -17.32 -4.64 3.01
CA ALA A 12 -16.29 -5.31 3.80
C ALA A 12 -16.83 -6.62 4.38
N PRO A 13 -16.02 -7.70 4.43
CA PRO A 13 -16.39 -8.90 5.16
C PRO A 13 -16.77 -8.55 6.61
N SER A 14 -17.69 -9.33 7.20
CA SER A 14 -18.11 -9.14 8.59
C SER A 14 -16.90 -9.03 9.53
N GLY A 15 -16.91 -8.03 10.40
CA GLY A 15 -15.81 -7.75 11.35
C GLY A 15 -14.72 -6.81 10.83
N TYR A 16 -14.77 -6.37 9.56
CA TYR A 16 -13.82 -5.40 8.99
C TYR A 16 -14.48 -4.02 8.77
N ARG A 17 -13.72 -2.95 9.01
CA ARG A 17 -14.12 -1.59 8.63
C ARG A 17 -13.49 -1.22 7.29
N ARG A 18 -14.32 -0.77 6.34
CA ARG A 18 -13.87 -0.20 5.06
C ARG A 18 -13.65 1.30 5.20
N ALA A 19 -12.62 1.80 4.52
CA ALA A 19 -12.44 3.21 4.24
C ALA A 19 -12.13 3.37 2.75
N GLU A 20 -12.78 4.34 2.11
CA GLU A 20 -12.54 4.70 0.71
C GLU A 20 -12.47 6.22 0.62
N ILE A 21 -11.44 6.71 -0.08
CA ILE A 21 -11.21 8.14 -0.28
C ILE A 21 -10.90 8.32 -1.76
N VAL A 22 -11.66 9.18 -2.41
CA VAL A 22 -11.51 9.51 -3.82
C VAL A 22 -11.27 11.01 -3.94
N THR A 23 -10.29 11.39 -4.75
CA THR A 23 -10.00 12.79 -5.06
C THR A 23 -9.48 12.92 -6.49
N THR A 24 -9.74 14.07 -7.12
CA THR A 24 -9.26 14.37 -8.48
C THR A 24 -7.85 14.95 -8.40
N ILE A 25 -6.90 14.29 -9.07
CA ILE A 25 -5.48 14.66 -9.07
C ILE A 25 -5.01 15.32 -10.38
N GLY A 26 -5.91 15.53 -11.34
CA GLY A 26 -5.64 16.12 -12.65
C GLY A 26 -6.62 15.67 -13.73
N HIS A 27 -6.43 16.15 -14.95
CA HIS A 27 -7.26 15.86 -16.12
C HIS A 27 -6.42 15.52 -17.36
N GLY A 28 -6.93 14.63 -18.21
CA GLY A 28 -6.31 14.24 -19.48
C GLY A 28 -5.28 13.11 -19.37
N ASP A 29 -4.86 12.60 -20.53
CA ASP A 29 -4.05 11.39 -20.65
C ASP A 29 -2.65 11.53 -20.04
N GLU A 30 -2.04 12.72 -20.09
CA GLU A 30 -0.74 12.97 -19.48
C GLU A 30 -0.82 12.87 -17.94
N ALA A 31 -1.83 13.50 -17.35
CA ALA A 31 -2.06 13.41 -15.91
C ALA A 31 -2.32 11.96 -15.48
N PHE A 32 -3.11 11.21 -16.26
CA PHE A 32 -3.35 9.79 -16.02
C PHE A 32 -2.06 8.96 -16.12
N ARG A 33 -1.28 9.10 -17.20
CA ARG A 33 -0.02 8.36 -17.41
C ARG A 33 0.97 8.61 -16.29
N ARG A 34 1.12 9.87 -15.84
CA ARG A 34 1.97 10.22 -14.70
C ARG A 34 1.48 9.58 -13.40
N ALA A 35 0.18 9.65 -13.12
CA ALA A 35 -0.39 9.06 -11.92
C ALA A 35 -0.26 7.52 -11.91
N ALA A 36 -0.54 6.87 -13.04
CA ALA A 36 -0.39 5.43 -13.22
C ALA A 36 1.07 5.00 -13.00
N HIS A 37 2.02 5.72 -13.60
CA HIS A 37 3.44 5.50 -13.40
C HIS A 37 3.85 5.58 -11.92
N ASP A 38 3.42 6.63 -11.22
CA ASP A 38 3.73 6.86 -9.81
C ASP A 38 3.09 5.78 -8.90
N VAL A 39 1.86 5.37 -9.18
CA VAL A 39 1.19 4.29 -8.45
C VAL A 39 1.95 2.97 -8.65
N LEU A 40 2.22 2.57 -9.90
CA LEU A 40 2.83 1.29 -10.24
C LEU A 40 4.34 1.20 -9.88
N ARG A 41 4.92 2.25 -9.30
CA ARG A 41 6.30 2.29 -8.80
C ARG A 41 6.41 2.68 -7.33
N TRP A 42 5.33 2.49 -6.55
CA TRP A 42 5.30 2.79 -5.12
C TRP A 42 5.54 4.26 -4.74
N VAL A 43 5.54 5.20 -5.70
CA VAL A 43 5.86 6.61 -5.48
C VAL A 43 4.86 7.26 -4.54
N VAL A 44 3.57 6.93 -4.66
CA VAL A 44 2.52 7.42 -3.74
C VAL A 44 2.78 6.94 -2.31
N LYS A 45 3.21 5.68 -2.14
CA LYS A 45 3.48 5.09 -0.83
C LYS A 45 4.73 5.72 -0.20
N THR A 46 5.79 5.89 -0.97
CA THR A 46 7.05 6.46 -0.49
C THR A 46 6.93 7.96 -0.17
N ARG A 47 6.24 8.74 -1.02
CA ARG A 47 5.93 10.16 -0.73
C ARG A 47 5.04 10.33 0.51
N SER A 48 4.28 9.31 0.89
CA SER A 48 3.51 9.26 2.14
C SER A 48 4.34 8.92 3.38
N GLY A 49 5.68 8.85 3.28
CA GLY A 49 6.59 8.64 4.41
C GLY A 49 6.95 7.18 4.69
N PHE A 50 6.59 6.25 3.80
CA PHE A 50 6.98 4.84 3.92
C PHE A 50 8.27 4.56 3.14
N THR A 51 8.99 3.50 3.50
CA THR A 51 10.06 2.93 2.68
C THR A 51 9.60 1.58 2.14
N VAL A 52 9.85 1.32 0.87
CA VAL A 52 9.53 0.04 0.20
C VAL A 52 10.85 -0.62 -0.16
N SER A 53 11.02 -1.91 0.12
CA SER A 53 12.31 -2.61 -0.05
C SER A 53 12.62 -3.00 -1.50
N THR A 54 12.15 -2.25 -2.48
CA THR A 54 12.35 -2.52 -3.91
C THR A 54 12.27 -1.22 -4.69
N ASP A 55 13.08 -1.13 -5.75
CA ASP A 55 13.02 -0.07 -6.76
C ASP A 55 12.31 -0.55 -8.05
N GLU A 56 11.91 -1.82 -8.10
CA GLU A 56 11.23 -2.41 -9.26
C GLU A 56 9.76 -1.98 -9.33
N PRO A 57 9.18 -1.92 -10.54
CA PRO A 57 7.74 -1.78 -10.71
C PRO A 57 6.96 -2.87 -9.96
N VAL A 58 5.73 -2.55 -9.58
CA VAL A 58 4.82 -3.47 -8.91
C VAL A 58 4.52 -4.67 -9.81
N SER A 59 4.73 -5.89 -9.31
CA SER A 59 4.36 -7.13 -9.98
C SER A 59 3.46 -8.00 -9.10
N SER A 60 2.51 -8.71 -9.72
CA SER A 60 1.71 -9.72 -8.99
C SER A 60 2.61 -10.81 -8.41
N GLY A 61 2.32 -11.27 -7.19
CA GLY A 61 3.12 -12.22 -6.44
C GLY A 61 4.39 -11.65 -5.81
N GLN A 62 4.71 -10.38 -6.05
CA GLN A 62 5.90 -9.75 -5.49
C GLN A 62 5.79 -9.68 -3.96
N ARG A 63 6.82 -10.20 -3.27
CA ARG A 63 6.95 -10.12 -1.81
C ARG A 63 8.04 -9.14 -1.43
N LEU A 64 7.71 -8.21 -0.55
CA LEU A 64 8.60 -7.12 -0.15
C LEU A 64 8.29 -6.66 1.28
N THR A 65 9.12 -5.78 1.83
CA THR A 65 8.88 -5.16 3.12
C THR A 65 8.52 -3.69 2.95
N VAL A 66 7.37 -3.30 3.49
CA VAL A 66 7.00 -1.90 3.69
C VAL A 66 7.41 -1.50 5.11
N THR A 67 8.13 -0.39 5.24
CA THR A 67 8.57 0.14 6.53
C THR A 67 7.92 1.49 6.80
N ALA A 68 7.29 1.63 7.97
CA ALA A 68 6.78 2.88 8.48
C ALA A 68 7.61 3.34 9.68
N ARG A 69 7.86 4.65 9.79
CA ARG A 69 8.48 5.27 10.97
C ARG A 69 7.50 6.26 11.58
N VAL A 70 7.02 5.97 12.78
CA VAL A 70 6.05 6.81 13.49
C VAL A 70 6.55 7.02 14.92
N ALA A 71 6.76 8.28 15.31
CA ALA A 71 7.15 8.67 16.69
C ALA A 71 8.30 7.83 17.29
N GLY A 72 9.38 7.61 16.53
CA GLY A 72 10.55 6.84 16.98
C GLY A 72 10.39 5.31 16.92
N VAL A 73 9.21 4.79 16.57
CA VAL A 73 8.97 3.36 16.36
C VAL A 73 9.09 3.02 14.88
N THR A 74 9.87 1.99 14.56
CA THR A 74 9.98 1.44 13.20
C THR A 74 9.13 0.17 13.10
N VAL A 75 8.13 0.18 12.23
CA VAL A 75 7.30 -0.99 11.92
C VAL A 75 7.71 -1.51 10.55
N ARG A 76 8.07 -2.80 10.49
CA ARG A 76 8.39 -3.50 9.24
C ARG A 76 7.26 -4.48 8.95
N GLU A 77 6.64 -4.33 7.81
CA GLU A 77 5.48 -5.09 7.38
C GLU A 77 5.84 -5.86 6.11
N PRO A 78 6.06 -7.19 6.19
CA PRO A 78 6.18 -7.99 4.99
C PRO A 78 4.82 -8.02 4.29
N VAL A 79 4.81 -7.84 2.97
CA VAL A 79 3.60 -7.82 2.16
C VAL A 79 3.77 -8.67 0.91
N GLU A 80 2.64 -9.08 0.33
CA GLU A 80 2.57 -9.75 -0.96
C GLU A 80 1.56 -9.03 -1.85
N VAL A 81 1.98 -8.62 -3.04
CA VAL A 81 1.11 -8.04 -4.07
C VAL A 81 0.25 -9.17 -4.64
N LEU A 82 -1.06 -8.96 -4.65
CA LEU A 82 -2.03 -9.98 -5.08
C LEU A 82 -2.53 -9.79 -6.51
N GLY A 83 -2.56 -8.55 -6.97
CA GLY A 83 -3.09 -8.19 -8.27
C GLY A 83 -2.61 -6.81 -8.69
N VAL A 84 -2.43 -6.65 -10.00
CA VAL A 84 -2.02 -5.41 -10.65
C VAL A 84 -2.95 -5.21 -11.84
N VAL A 85 -3.44 -3.99 -11.98
CA VAL A 85 -4.15 -3.53 -13.18
C VAL A 85 -3.33 -2.42 -13.81
N ASP A 86 -3.06 -2.54 -15.10
CA ASP A 86 -2.43 -1.52 -15.93
C ASP A 86 -3.15 -1.48 -17.27
N SER A 87 -4.00 -0.48 -17.45
CA SER A 87 -4.83 -0.31 -18.64
C SER A 87 -4.99 1.18 -18.95
N ALA A 88 -5.48 1.48 -20.16
CA ALA A 88 -5.65 2.86 -20.61
C ALA A 88 -6.57 3.73 -19.73
N ARG A 89 -7.40 3.14 -18.85
CA ARG A 89 -8.36 3.88 -18.01
C ARG A 89 -8.27 3.55 -16.53
N ARG A 90 -7.40 2.62 -16.14
CA ARG A 90 -7.27 2.16 -14.76
C ARG A 90 -5.89 1.57 -14.51
N ALA A 91 -5.24 2.07 -13.47
CA ALA A 91 -3.94 1.60 -13.00
C ALA A 91 -3.95 1.50 -11.47
N GLY A 92 -3.44 0.40 -10.92
CA GLY A 92 -3.46 0.16 -9.48
C GLY A 92 -3.06 -1.25 -9.11
N PHE A 93 -2.98 -1.50 -7.81
CA PHE A 93 -2.64 -2.82 -7.28
C PHE A 93 -3.20 -2.97 -5.86
N ASN A 94 -3.31 -4.21 -5.41
CA ASN A 94 -3.64 -4.55 -4.03
C ASN A 94 -2.54 -5.46 -3.45
N TYR A 95 -2.36 -5.42 -2.13
CA TYR A 95 -1.44 -6.29 -1.43
C TYR A 95 -2.03 -6.71 -0.09
N ARG A 96 -1.53 -7.83 0.45
CA ARG A 96 -1.84 -8.30 1.80
C ARG A 96 -0.61 -8.22 2.69
N THR A 97 -0.83 -8.04 3.98
CA THR A 97 0.23 -8.17 4.99
C THR A 97 0.48 -9.65 5.30
N LEU A 98 1.74 -10.03 5.40
CA LEU A 98 2.20 -11.35 5.80
C LEU A 98 2.61 -11.35 7.29
N PRO A 99 2.64 -12.52 7.95
CA PRO A 99 3.23 -12.64 9.28
C PRO A 99 4.70 -12.21 9.27
N GLY A 100 5.12 -11.47 10.30
CA GLY A 100 6.50 -10.96 10.43
C GLY A 100 6.61 -9.62 11.14
N HIS A 101 5.49 -9.04 11.59
CA HIS A 101 5.52 -7.89 12.49
C HIS A 101 6.40 -8.15 13.72
N PRO A 102 7.30 -7.23 14.09
CA PRO A 102 8.00 -7.33 15.35
C PRO A 102 6.97 -7.30 16.48
N ARG A 103 6.92 -8.36 17.31
CA ARG A 103 6.25 -8.30 18.61
C ARG A 103 7.04 -7.34 19.49
N VAL A 104 6.67 -6.06 19.50
CA VAL A 104 7.27 -5.10 20.41
C VAL A 104 6.83 -5.45 21.83
N ARG A 105 7.68 -6.17 22.57
CA ARG A 105 7.58 -6.27 24.02
C ARG A 105 7.84 -4.87 24.59
N ARG A 106 6.79 -4.15 25.02
CA ARG A 106 6.98 -2.96 25.85
C ARG A 106 7.51 -3.40 27.22
N THR A 107 8.83 -3.38 27.41
CA THR A 107 9.39 -3.35 28.77
C THR A 107 9.21 -1.94 29.32
N ARG A 108 8.23 -1.76 30.22
CA ARG A 108 8.21 -0.60 31.12
C ARG A 108 9.38 -0.76 32.08
N ARG A 109 10.37 0.14 32.04
CA ARG A 109 11.35 0.29 33.12
C ARG A 109 10.90 1.51 33.93
N ALA A 110 10.44 1.28 35.16
CA ALA A 110 10.22 2.35 36.14
C ALA A 110 11.59 2.77 36.72
N PRO A 111 11.84 4.06 36.96
CA PRO A 111 12.90 4.48 37.86
C PRO A 111 12.43 4.38 39.32
N ARG A 112 13.42 4.20 40.20
CA ARG A 112 13.33 3.93 41.63
C ARG A 112 12.86 5.14 42.43
#